data_AF-A0A7C8ZG21-F1
#
_entry.id   AF-A0A7C8ZG21-F1
#
_cell.length_a   1.000
_cell.length_b   1.000
_cell.length_c   1.000
_cell.angle_alpha   90.00
_cell.angle_beta   90.00
_cell.angle_gamma   90.00
#
_symmetry.space_group_name_H-M   'P 1'
#
loop_
_entity.id
_entity.type
_entity.pdbx_description
1 polymer ?
#
loop_
_entity_poly.entity_id
_entity_poly.type
_entity_poly.pdbx_seq_one_letter_code
_entity_poly.pdbx_strand_id
1 'polypeptide(L)'
;PSSQTQNLLSPPQVKHTQIKNLNLISPRRRKTVVVQMDWQGQKVAEQLMQILLLVSAVIAFITGYFVGSFQMMILVYAGGVVLTALMVVPNWPFFNRHPLNWLDPAEADR
;
A
#
# COMPACT_ATOMS: atom_id res chain seq x y z
N PRO A 1 -74.59 -2.63 -24.81
CA PRO A 1 -73.75 -2.23 -23.65
C PRO A 1 -73.53 -3.43 -22.71
N SER A 2 -72.87 -4.54 -23.09
CA SER A 2 -71.54 -4.78 -23.67
C SER A 2 -70.35 -4.37 -22.77
N SER A 3 -70.32 -4.87 -21.54
CA SER A 3 -69.12 -4.83 -20.67
C SER A 3 -68.89 -6.16 -19.94
N GLN A 4 -69.04 -7.29 -20.65
CA GLN A 4 -68.63 -8.62 -20.19
C GLN A 4 -67.74 -9.28 -21.26
N THR A 5 -66.58 -8.69 -21.55
CA THR A 5 -65.64 -9.29 -22.51
C THR A 5 -64.21 -8.78 -22.31
N GLN A 6 -63.60 -9.04 -21.15
CA GLN A 6 -62.12 -8.91 -20.99
C GLN A 6 -61.52 -10.01 -20.09
N ASN A 7 -62.19 -11.14 -19.93
CA ASN A 7 -61.61 -12.36 -19.36
C ASN A 7 -61.13 -13.26 -20.49
N LEU A 8 -60.06 -12.91 -21.21
CA LEU A 8 -59.34 -13.82 -22.14
C LEU A 8 -58.11 -13.14 -22.78
N LEU A 9 -57.08 -12.79 -21.99
CA LEU A 9 -55.66 -12.95 -22.38
C LEU A 9 -54.75 -12.56 -21.20
N SER A 10 -54.32 -13.54 -20.43
CA SER A 10 -53.14 -13.38 -19.57
C SER A 10 -52.39 -14.71 -19.56
N PRO A 11 -51.11 -14.75 -19.99
CA PRO A 11 -50.36 -15.99 -20.15
C PRO A 11 -50.09 -16.70 -18.82
N PRO A 12 -49.86 -18.04 -18.85
CA PRO A 12 -49.63 -18.83 -17.65
C PRO A 12 -48.43 -18.29 -16.86
N GLN A 13 -48.62 -18.11 -15.56
CA GLN A 13 -47.57 -17.72 -14.63
C GLN A 13 -46.44 -18.76 -14.67
N VAL A 14 -45.35 -18.43 -15.37
CA VAL A 14 -44.11 -19.21 -15.33
C VAL A 14 -43.67 -19.23 -13.88
N LYS A 15 -43.70 -20.40 -13.25
CA LYS A 15 -43.17 -20.62 -11.91
C LYS A 15 -41.68 -20.30 -11.93
N HIS A 16 -41.31 -19.06 -11.62
CA HIS A 16 -39.93 -18.63 -11.39
C HIS A 16 -39.41 -19.21 -10.05
N THR A 17 -39.43 -20.53 -9.94
CA THR A 17 -39.01 -21.27 -8.75
C THR A 17 -37.55 -21.73 -8.84
N GLN A 18 -36.77 -21.37 -9.87
CA GLN A 18 -35.41 -21.94 -10.03
C GLN A 18 -34.30 -20.99 -10.54
N ILE A 19 -34.37 -19.68 -10.28
CA ILE A 19 -33.19 -18.78 -10.46
C ILE A 19 -33.08 -17.81 -9.27
N LYS A 20 -32.95 -18.36 -8.06
CA LYS A 20 -32.46 -17.62 -6.89
C LYS A 20 -31.23 -18.30 -6.27
N ASN A 21 -30.50 -19.07 -7.07
CA ASN A 21 -29.21 -19.63 -6.71
C ASN A 21 -28.13 -19.10 -7.65
N LEU A 22 -27.04 -18.61 -7.05
CA LEU A 22 -25.82 -18.02 -7.64
C LEU A 22 -25.92 -16.59 -8.19
N ASN A 23 -25.97 -15.59 -7.29
CA ASN A 23 -25.34 -14.29 -7.55
C ASN A 23 -24.95 -13.48 -6.29
N LEU A 24 -24.92 -14.10 -5.09
CA LEU A 24 -24.60 -13.40 -3.84
C LEU A 24 -23.16 -13.58 -3.35
N ILE A 25 -22.24 -13.94 -4.23
CA ILE A 25 -20.81 -13.82 -3.92
C ILE A 25 -20.32 -12.53 -4.58
N SER A 26 -20.68 -11.40 -3.99
CA SER A 26 -19.87 -10.20 -4.20
C SER A 26 -18.47 -10.54 -3.70
N PRO A 27 -17.40 -10.39 -4.51
CA PRO A 27 -16.07 -10.56 -3.99
C PRO A 27 -15.92 -9.51 -2.89
N ARG A 28 -15.81 -9.95 -1.63
CA ARG A 28 -15.40 -9.12 -0.51
C ARG A 28 -14.05 -8.55 -0.94
N ARG A 29 -14.03 -7.33 -1.50
CA ARG A 29 -12.80 -6.59 -1.80
C ARG A 29 -12.11 -6.47 -0.46
N ARG A 30 -11.16 -7.36 -0.17
CA ARG A 30 -10.22 -7.15 0.91
C ARG A 30 -9.53 -5.86 0.52
N LYS A 31 -9.88 -4.76 1.19
CA LYS A 31 -9.04 -3.57 1.17
C LYS A 31 -7.75 -4.04 1.80
N THR A 32 -6.79 -4.48 0.99
CA THR A 32 -5.41 -4.55 1.45
C THR A 32 -5.12 -3.12 1.86
N VAL A 33 -5.14 -2.86 3.16
CA VAL A 33 -4.76 -1.55 3.69
C VAL A 33 -3.27 -1.49 3.44
N VAL A 34 -2.89 -1.00 2.27
CA VAL A 34 -1.53 -0.57 2.03
C VAL A 34 -1.39 0.63 2.94
N VAL A 35 -0.78 0.44 4.12
CA VAL A 35 -0.46 1.54 5.01
C VAL A 35 0.63 2.31 4.27
N GLN A 36 0.23 3.33 3.51
CA GLN A 36 1.16 4.25 2.88
C GLN A 36 1.79 5.10 3.97
N MET A 37 3.11 5.26 3.89
CA MET A 37 3.85 6.12 4.79
C MET A 37 3.45 7.57 4.54
N ASP A 38 3.28 8.34 5.62
CA ASP A 38 2.95 9.75 5.47
C ASP A 38 4.13 10.53 4.84
N TRP A 39 3.85 11.68 4.21
CA TRP A 39 4.88 12.44 3.48
C TRP A 39 6.02 12.93 4.39
N GLN A 40 5.72 13.27 5.65
CA GLN A 40 6.73 13.67 6.63
C GLN A 40 7.63 12.49 6.98
N GLY A 41 7.03 11.33 7.22
CA GLY A 41 7.71 10.06 7.42
C GLY A 41 8.64 9.77 6.26
N GLN A 42 8.17 9.88 5.01
CA GLN A 42 8.99 9.65 3.83
C GLN A 42 10.22 10.55 3.80
N LYS A 43 10.09 11.83 4.17
CA LYS A 43 11.23 12.76 4.24
C LYS A 43 12.24 12.33 5.30
N VAL A 44 11.77 11.93 6.48
CA VAL A 44 12.63 11.46 7.57
C VAL A 44 13.34 10.16 7.18
N ALA A 45 12.64 9.21 6.54
CA ALA A 45 13.24 7.98 6.01
C ALA A 45 14.33 8.26 4.99
N GLU A 46 14.10 9.19 4.06
CA GLU A 46 15.09 9.59 3.07
C GLU A 46 16.36 10.16 3.72
N GLN A 47 16.20 11.06 4.69
CA GLN A 47 17.34 11.63 5.43
C GLN A 47 18.09 10.57 6.22
N LEU A 48 17.37 9.68 6.92
CA LEU A 48 17.97 8.60 7.69
C LEU A 48 18.74 7.63 6.78
N MET A 49 18.20 7.30 5.61
CA MET A 49 18.88 6.48 4.61
C MET A 49 20.20 7.11 4.17
N GLN A 50 20.18 8.40 3.80
CA GLN A 50 21.39 9.11 3.37
C GLN A 50 22.45 9.13 4.47
N ILE A 51 22.07 9.43 5.71
CA ILE A 51 23.00 9.46 6.85
C ILE A 51 23.60 8.08 7.09
N LEU A 52 22.78 7.03 7.16
CA LEU A 52 23.24 5.67 7.43
C LEU A 52 24.16 5.14 6.32
N LEU A 53 23.82 5.39 5.05
CA LEU A 53 24.67 5.01 3.92
C LEU A 53 26.00 5.77 3.91
N LEU A 54 25.98 7.07 4.19
CA LEU A 54 27.19 7.88 4.26
C LEU A 54 28.11 7.41 5.39
N VAL A 55 27.58 7.19 6.58
CA VAL A 55 28.35 6.67 7.72
C VAL A 55 28.90 5.27 7.40
N SER A 56 28.10 4.41 6.80
CA SER A 56 28.54 3.08 6.36
C SER A 56 29.67 3.16 5.34
N ALA A 57 29.59 4.08 4.38
CA ALA A 57 30.64 4.30 3.38
C ALA A 57 31.95 4.77 4.02
N VAL A 58 31.89 5.70 4.98
CA VAL A 58 33.08 6.17 5.71
C VAL A 58 33.72 5.04 6.51
N ILE A 59 32.93 4.25 7.24
CA ILE A 59 33.45 3.10 8.01
C ILE A 59 34.08 2.07 7.07
N ALA A 60 33.38 1.69 6.00
CA ALA A 60 33.88 0.75 5.01
C ALA A 60 35.20 1.21 4.39
N PHE A 61 35.30 2.50 4.04
CA PHE A 61 36.51 3.08 3.47
C PHE A 61 37.67 3.04 4.47
N ILE A 62 37.46 3.45 5.72
CA ILE A 62 38.48 3.42 6.77
C ILE A 62 38.97 2.00 7.00
N THR A 63 38.05 1.04 7.21
CA THR A 63 38.40 -0.36 7.43
C THR A 63 39.12 -0.97 6.21
N GLY A 64 38.62 -0.72 5.01
CA GLY A 64 39.22 -1.20 3.76
C GLY A 64 40.62 -0.63 3.53
N TYR A 65 40.82 0.65 3.86
CA TYR A 65 42.12 1.32 3.76
C TYR A 65 43.15 0.71 4.72
N PHE A 66 42.80 0.49 5.99
CA PHE A 66 43.70 -0.13 6.96
C PHE A 66 44.06 -1.57 6.61
N VAL A 67 43.12 -2.33 6.05
CA VAL A 67 43.35 -3.72 5.62
C VAL A 67 44.03 -3.78 4.23
N GLY A 68 43.98 -2.69 3.45
CA GLY A 68 44.49 -2.65 2.08
C GLY A 68 43.69 -3.50 1.09
N SER A 69 42.44 -3.84 1.39
CA SER A 69 41.61 -4.73 0.58
C SER A 69 40.30 -4.08 0.16
N PHE A 70 40.13 -3.90 -1.15
CA PHE A 70 38.89 -3.38 -1.73
C PHE A 70 37.70 -4.35 -1.55
N GLN A 71 37.97 -5.66 -1.54
CA GLN A 71 36.92 -6.66 -1.27
C GLN A 71 36.37 -6.51 0.15
N MET A 72 37.23 -6.28 1.14
CA MET A 72 36.80 -6.02 2.51
C MET A 72 36.01 -4.72 2.62
N MET A 73 36.41 -3.66 1.90
CA MET A 73 35.65 -2.42 1.81
C MET A 73 34.21 -2.68 1.31
N ILE A 74 34.05 -3.42 0.21
CA ILE A 74 32.73 -3.76 -0.34
C ILE A 74 31.92 -4.59 0.64
N LEU A 75 32.50 -5.59 1.29
CA LEU A 75 31.78 -6.46 2.23
C LEU A 75 31.24 -5.67 3.43
N VAL A 76 32.06 -4.79 4.00
CA VAL A 76 31.64 -3.92 5.12
C VAL A 76 30.55 -2.95 4.66
N TYR A 77 30.71 -2.33 3.49
CA TYR A 77 29.71 -1.42 2.94
C TYR A 77 28.38 -2.13 2.64
N ALA A 78 28.43 -3.32 2.04
CA ALA A 78 27.26 -4.13 1.75
C ALA A 78 26.50 -4.50 3.03
N GLY A 79 27.21 -4.84 4.11
CA GLY A 79 26.62 -5.02 5.43
C GLY A 79 25.88 -3.76 5.93
N GLY A 80 26.51 -2.59 5.77
CA GLY A 80 25.88 -1.30 6.09
C GLY A 80 24.63 -0.99 5.27
N VAL A 81 24.64 -1.30 3.97
CA VAL A 81 23.47 -1.17 3.08
C VAL A 81 22.32 -2.06 3.54
N VAL A 82 22.60 -3.34 3.86
CA VAL A 82 21.58 -4.27 4.36
C VAL A 82 20.98 -3.78 5.67
N LEU A 83 21.82 -3.33 6.61
CA LEU A 83 21.35 -2.74 7.87
C LEU A 83 20.48 -1.50 7.64
N THR A 84 20.90 -0.62 6.74
CA THR A 84 20.14 0.59 6.37
C THR A 84 18.79 0.23 5.78
N ALA A 85 18.76 -0.74 4.87
CA ALA A 85 17.52 -1.22 4.27
C ALA A 85 16.56 -1.78 5.33
N LEU A 86 17.06 -2.58 6.28
CA LEU A 86 16.23 -3.09 7.39
C LEU A 86 15.66 -1.98 8.27
N MET A 87 16.40 -0.88 8.46
CA MET A 87 15.95 0.25 9.28
C MET A 87 14.96 1.17 8.54
N VAL A 88 15.12 1.38 7.24
CA VAL A 88 14.34 2.40 6.50
C VAL A 88 13.18 1.81 5.69
N VAL A 89 13.35 0.62 5.11
CA VAL A 89 12.38 0.04 4.17
C VAL A 89 11.06 -0.39 4.82
N PRO A 90 11.04 -1.01 6.02
CA PRO A 90 9.79 -1.35 6.66
C PRO A 90 9.02 -0.09 7.06
N ASN A 91 7.70 -0.15 6.97
CA ASN A 91 6.84 0.94 7.42
C ASN A 91 6.74 0.96 8.96
N TRP A 92 7.79 1.41 9.62
CA TRP A 92 7.85 1.48 11.08
C TRP A 92 6.84 2.51 11.63
N PRO A 93 6.20 2.24 12.79
CA PRO A 93 5.23 3.15 13.38
C PRO A 93 5.82 4.52 13.77
N PHE A 94 7.13 4.61 13.92
CA PHE A 94 7.86 5.87 14.12
C PHE A 94 7.64 6.86 12.96
N PHE A 95 7.54 6.36 11.74
CA PHE A 95 7.42 7.18 10.55
C PHE A 95 5.99 7.71 10.30
N ASN A 96 4.97 7.18 10.98
CA ASN A 96 3.56 7.53 10.74
C ASN A 96 2.94 8.34 11.88
N ARG A 97 3.72 9.20 12.54
CA ARG A 97 3.24 9.97 13.69
C ARG A 97 2.40 11.18 13.30
N HIS A 98 2.36 11.55 12.03
CA HIS A 98 1.67 12.74 11.56
C HIS A 98 0.55 12.37 10.59
N PRO A 99 -0.66 12.03 11.10
CA PRO A 99 -1.80 11.75 10.23
C PRO A 99 -2.09 12.99 9.37
N LEU A 100 -1.98 12.83 8.04
CA LEU A 100 -2.33 13.90 7.10
C LEU A 100 -3.84 14.18 7.21
N ASN A 101 -4.18 15.42 7.56
CA ASN A 101 -5.54 15.92 7.49
C ASN A 101 -5.75 16.49 6.09
N TRP A 102 -6.33 15.70 5.19
CA TRP A 102 -6.67 16.16 3.84
C TRP A 102 -7.82 17.16 3.92
N LEU A 103 -7.72 18.28 3.19
CA LEU A 103 -8.86 19.17 3.00
C LEU A 103 -9.98 18.41 2.29
N ASP A 104 -11.23 18.74 2.61
CA ASP A 104 -12.37 18.19 1.90
C ASP A 104 -12.26 18.58 0.42
N PRO A 105 -12.53 17.65 -0.52
CA PRO A 105 -12.40 17.91 -1.97
C PRO A 105 -13.16 19.15 -2.43
N ALA A 106 -14.26 19.51 -1.76
CA ALA A 106 -15.06 20.70 -2.07
C ALA A 106 -14.38 22.04 -1.72
N GLU A 107 -13.35 22.04 -0.86
CA GLU A 107 -12.53 23.21 -0.54
C GLU A 107 -11.25 23.26 -1.37
N ALA A 108 -10.78 22.12 -1.90
CA ALA A 108 -9.64 22.09 -2.82
C ALA A 108 -9.97 22.66 -4.21
N ASP A 109 -11.24 22.62 -4.62
CA ASP A 109 -11.74 23.09 -5.92
C ASP A 109 -12.29 24.54 -5.91
N ARG A 110 -12.20 25.25 -4.77
CA ARG A 110 -12.59 26.67 -4.64
C ARG A 110 -11.40 27.61 -4.81
#